data_AF-A0A347A5X8-F1
#
_entry.id   AF-A0A347A5X8-F1
#
_cell.length_a   1.000
_cell.length_b   1.000
_cell.length_c   1.000
_cell.angle_alpha   90.00
_cell.angle_beta   90.00
_cell.angle_gamma   90.00
#
_symmetry.space_group_name_H-M   'P 1'
#
loop_
_entity.id
_entity.type
_entity.pdbx_description
1 polymer ?
#
loop_
_entity_poly.entity_id
_entity_poly.type
_entity_poly.pdbx_seq_one_letter_code
_entity_poly.pdbx_strand_id
1 'polypeptide(L)'
;MKALVKERVSPYISQLYECGINDSDIKLVVDQFRSDVSGSSSLFLLRDDDKSDGIKLFASGLTEAQQQFYVQHHRQDVWFNHYLDKGCQGIVSANTLSNSAGLLASFGAQFAAGGVCRVKGRGLSSLCTYRAATQDDFSAQEISSLGEVYSGLAAWSQHYWNLLALETQNYQLQQLVKNHNKPSAIVDDKGHIHYSNVAFNRIADENVELRAGNGIFSLQNKEQQRQFKEILNGFAYLLPGASAYMSIPRQPNLRPLLIQCTLMSGLNRFERYVEVVLRDPEHSFNPDIEALASLYPLTIGEKELLVLMSKGYSSNDIAELRGVKVETVRSTLKGVFKKTDCHSQNELLLLLQSIS
;
A
#
# COMPACT_ATOMS: atom_id res chain seq x y z
N MET A 1 44.46 26.09 4.69
CA MET A 1 43.21 25.78 5.41
C MET A 1 42.05 26.31 4.56
N LYS A 2 41.43 25.48 3.71
CA LYS A 2 40.24 25.90 2.96
C LYS A 2 39.12 26.10 3.99
N ALA A 3 38.59 27.31 4.09
CA ALA A 3 37.42 27.58 4.91
C ALA A 3 36.30 26.63 4.46
N LEU A 4 35.80 25.81 5.37
CA LEU A 4 34.54 25.10 5.21
C LEU A 4 33.45 26.17 5.08
N VAL A 5 33.12 26.53 3.85
CA VAL A 5 31.85 27.20 3.55
C VAL A 5 30.80 26.22 4.03
N LYS A 6 30.10 26.55 5.12
CA LYS A 6 28.88 25.83 5.51
C LYS A 6 27.96 25.94 4.30
N GLU A 7 27.84 24.86 3.51
CA GLU A 7 26.78 24.74 2.52
C GLU A 7 25.47 24.93 3.28
N ARG A 8 24.86 26.08 3.08
CA ARG A 8 23.56 26.39 3.65
C ARG A 8 22.58 25.51 2.87
N VAL A 9 22.04 24.48 3.51
CA VAL A 9 21.01 23.64 2.90
C VAL A 9 19.88 24.56 2.45
N SER A 10 19.48 24.44 1.18
CA SER A 10 18.41 25.25 0.63
C SER A 10 17.13 25.09 1.47
N PRO A 11 16.45 26.18 1.85
CA PRO A 11 15.21 26.10 2.62
C PRO A 11 14.13 25.28 1.89
N TYR A 12 14.10 25.33 0.56
CA TYR A 12 13.17 24.51 -0.23
C TYR A 12 13.45 23.02 -0.09
N ILE A 13 14.72 22.59 -0.05
CA ILE A 13 15.06 21.18 0.17
C ILE A 13 14.61 20.73 1.55
N SER A 14 14.81 21.55 2.59
CA SER A 14 14.31 21.24 3.94
C SER A 14 12.78 21.10 3.97
N GLN A 15 12.04 22.03 3.36
CA GLN A 15 10.58 21.94 3.25
C GLN A 15 10.14 20.69 2.47
N LEU A 16 10.82 20.36 1.37
CA LEU A 16 10.52 19.17 0.57
C LEU A 16 10.72 17.86 1.34
N TYR A 17 11.65 17.80 2.30
CA TYR A 17 11.77 16.68 3.22
C TYR A 17 10.61 16.64 4.23
N GLU A 18 10.17 17.79 4.74
CA GLU A 18 9.02 17.88 5.66
C GLU A 18 7.71 17.45 4.99
N CYS A 19 7.54 17.68 3.69
CA CYS A 19 6.38 17.23 2.92
C CYS A 19 6.29 15.70 2.77
N GLY A 20 7.38 14.96 2.98
CA GLY A 20 7.44 13.51 2.75
C GLY A 20 7.10 13.15 1.30
N ILE A 21 5.95 12.48 1.09
CA ILE A 21 5.43 12.15 -0.25
C ILE A 21 4.06 12.76 -0.55
N ASN A 22 3.64 13.78 0.21
CA ASN A 22 2.38 14.48 -0.05
C ASN A 22 2.52 15.39 -1.29
N ASP A 23 1.91 14.97 -2.40
CA ASP A 23 1.97 15.68 -3.68
C ASP A 23 1.43 17.13 -3.59
N SER A 24 0.45 17.41 -2.71
CA SER A 24 -0.12 18.76 -2.55
C SER A 24 0.83 19.71 -1.81
N ASP A 25 1.46 19.23 -0.75
CA ASP A 25 2.41 20.03 0.05
C ASP A 25 3.67 20.31 -0.77
N ILE A 26 4.17 19.31 -1.51
CA ILE A 26 5.29 19.49 -2.44
C ILE A 26 4.96 20.54 -3.49
N LYS A 27 3.74 20.53 -4.05
CA LYS A 27 3.31 21.51 -5.05
C LYS A 27 3.32 22.94 -4.48
N LEU A 28 2.94 23.14 -3.21
CA LEU A 28 3.03 24.45 -2.56
C LEU A 28 4.48 24.94 -2.47
N VAL A 29 5.44 24.06 -2.20
CA VAL A 29 6.88 24.40 -2.22
C VAL A 29 7.33 24.80 -3.63
N VAL A 30 6.88 24.09 -4.67
CA VAL A 30 7.19 24.43 -6.07
C VAL A 30 6.53 25.76 -6.48
N ASP A 31 5.31 26.04 -6.02
CA ASP A 31 4.61 27.32 -6.23
C ASP A 31 5.33 28.49 -5.55
N GLN A 32 5.83 28.28 -4.33
CA GLN A 32 6.64 29.27 -3.62
C GLN A 32 7.95 29.52 -4.36
N PHE A 33 8.67 28.45 -4.73
CA PHE A 33 9.91 28.53 -5.51
C PHE A 33 9.71 29.30 -6.82
N ARG A 34 8.66 28.98 -7.58
CA ARG A 34 8.31 29.70 -8.83
C ARG A 34 8.15 31.20 -8.57
N SER A 35 7.43 31.55 -7.51
CA SER A 35 7.14 32.95 -7.17
C SER A 35 8.41 33.71 -6.77
N ASP A 36 9.28 33.10 -5.98
CA ASP A 36 10.53 33.71 -5.50
C ASP A 36 11.54 33.95 -6.64
N VAL A 37 11.58 33.06 -7.64
CA VAL A 37 12.40 33.26 -8.85
C VAL A 37 11.66 34.02 -9.95
N SER A 38 10.48 34.57 -9.67
CA SER A 38 9.62 35.27 -10.65
C SER A 38 9.44 34.48 -11.96
N GLY A 39 9.31 33.15 -11.86
CA GLY A 39 9.12 32.27 -13.01
C GLY A 39 7.68 32.31 -13.53
N SER A 40 7.49 32.20 -14.84
CA SER A 40 6.18 31.92 -15.43
C SER A 40 5.71 30.51 -15.11
N SER A 41 6.65 29.56 -15.07
CA SER A 41 6.39 28.18 -14.66
C SER A 41 7.64 27.53 -14.04
N SER A 42 7.43 26.56 -13.15
CA SER A 42 8.51 25.76 -12.57
C SER A 42 8.09 24.29 -12.49
N LEU A 43 9.04 23.40 -12.79
CA LEU A 43 8.83 21.97 -12.97
C LEU A 43 9.90 21.21 -12.20
N PHE A 44 9.48 20.40 -11.24
CA PHE A 44 10.31 19.40 -10.58
C PHE A 44 9.85 18.05 -11.12
N LEU A 45 10.72 17.37 -11.87
CA LEU A 45 10.43 16.09 -12.47
C LEU A 45 11.30 15.02 -11.80
N LEU A 46 10.67 14.00 -11.24
CA LEU A 46 11.34 12.80 -10.75
C LEU A 46 11.06 11.66 -11.72
N ARG A 47 12.11 10.97 -12.16
CA ARG A 47 12.02 9.83 -13.09
C ARG A 47 12.77 8.63 -12.54
N ASP A 48 12.06 7.53 -12.39
CA ASP A 48 12.57 6.20 -12.12
C ASP A 48 12.63 5.45 -13.46
N ASP A 49 13.84 5.28 -14.00
CA ASP A 49 14.09 4.68 -15.32
C ASP A 49 13.82 3.18 -15.33
N ASP A 50 13.83 2.53 -14.16
CA ASP A 50 13.57 1.10 -14.02
C ASP A 50 12.07 0.77 -14.10
N LYS A 51 11.18 1.77 -14.03
CA LYS A 51 9.71 1.60 -14.08
C LYS A 51 9.09 2.42 -15.21
N SER A 52 8.29 1.78 -16.07
CA SER A 52 7.60 2.44 -17.18
C SER A 52 6.70 3.60 -16.75
N ASP A 53 6.10 3.51 -15.57
CA ASP A 53 5.21 4.52 -14.97
C ASP A 53 5.90 5.32 -13.84
N GLY A 54 7.23 5.24 -13.73
CA GLY A 54 8.03 5.83 -12.66
C GLY A 54 8.22 7.34 -12.78
N ILE A 55 7.19 8.11 -13.12
CA ILE A 55 7.29 9.55 -13.34
C ILE A 55 6.42 10.35 -12.36
N LYS A 56 7.01 11.36 -11.73
CA LYS A 56 6.31 12.33 -10.90
C LYS A 56 6.70 13.73 -11.33
N LEU A 57 5.69 14.50 -11.75
CA LEU A 57 5.85 15.91 -12.12
C LEU A 57 5.16 16.78 -11.07
N PHE A 58 5.92 17.61 -10.38
CA PHE A 58 5.41 18.69 -9.56
C PHE A 58 5.60 19.98 -10.36
N ALA A 59 4.50 20.53 -10.87
CA ALA A 59 4.51 21.69 -11.73
C ALA A 59 3.69 22.83 -11.15
N SER A 60 4.24 24.03 -11.34
CA SER A 60 3.63 25.31 -11.01
C SER A 60 3.58 26.18 -12.25
N GLY A 61 2.45 26.87 -12.48
CA GLY A 61 2.29 27.80 -13.62
C GLY A 61 1.93 27.15 -14.95
N LEU A 62 1.58 25.85 -14.92
CA LEU A 62 1.05 25.11 -16.07
C LEU A 62 -0.38 24.64 -15.78
N THR A 63 -1.24 24.68 -16.79
CA THR A 63 -2.58 24.05 -16.75
C THR A 63 -2.46 22.53 -16.67
N GLU A 64 -3.49 21.83 -16.19
CA GLU A 64 -3.49 20.36 -16.11
C GLU A 64 -3.23 19.70 -17.47
N ALA A 65 -3.81 20.23 -18.56
CA ALA A 65 -3.59 19.74 -19.91
C ALA A 65 -2.12 19.87 -20.35
N GLN A 66 -1.47 20.99 -20.03
CA GLN A 66 -0.04 21.19 -20.32
C GLN A 66 0.84 20.26 -19.50
N GLN A 67 0.49 20.01 -18.24
CA GLN A 67 1.21 19.06 -17.38
C GLN A 67 1.12 17.64 -17.92
N GLN A 68 -0.07 17.17 -18.30
CA GLN A 68 -0.27 15.85 -18.91
C GLN A 68 0.49 15.71 -20.23
N PHE A 69 0.42 16.74 -21.08
CA PHE A 69 1.18 16.77 -22.33
C PHE A 69 2.68 16.69 -22.08
N TYR A 70 3.20 17.44 -21.10
CA TYR A 70 4.61 17.39 -20.73
C TYR A 70 5.01 16.00 -20.22
N VAL A 71 4.25 15.38 -19.32
CA VAL A 71 4.55 14.03 -18.81
C VAL A 71 4.66 13.00 -19.96
N GLN A 72 3.79 13.08 -20.96
CA GLN A 72 3.83 12.18 -22.12
C GLN A 72 5.03 12.42 -23.05
N HIS A 73 5.51 13.66 -23.15
CA HIS A 73 6.54 14.06 -24.11
C HIS A 73 7.86 14.52 -23.47
N HIS A 74 8.04 14.37 -22.16
CA HIS A 74 9.18 14.91 -21.41
C HIS A 74 10.56 14.47 -21.96
N ARG A 75 10.65 13.29 -22.60
CA ARG A 75 11.89 12.81 -23.24
C ARG A 75 12.30 13.60 -24.48
N GLN A 76 11.36 14.33 -25.07
CA GLN A 76 11.58 15.20 -26.23
C GLN A 76 11.98 16.62 -25.81
N ASP A 77 12.07 16.90 -24.50
CA ASP A 77 12.51 18.20 -24.03
C ASP A 77 14.00 18.42 -24.39
N VAL A 78 14.24 19.36 -25.30
CA VAL A 78 15.57 19.76 -25.79
C VAL A 78 16.43 20.25 -24.63
N TRP A 79 15.83 20.91 -23.62
CA TRP A 79 16.52 21.33 -22.42
C TRP A 79 17.05 20.12 -21.66
N PHE A 80 16.18 19.16 -21.38
CA PHE A 80 16.51 17.93 -20.66
C PHE A 80 17.63 17.13 -21.35
N ASN A 81 17.56 16.98 -22.69
CA ASN A 81 18.57 16.27 -23.47
C ASN A 81 19.93 17.00 -23.48
N HIS A 82 19.95 18.34 -23.53
CA HIS A 82 21.19 19.10 -23.42
C HIS A 82 21.91 18.90 -22.08
N TYR A 83 21.17 18.79 -20.97
CA TYR A 83 21.78 18.47 -19.67
C TYR A 83 22.33 17.05 -19.59
N LEU A 84 21.67 16.09 -20.25
CA LEU A 84 22.17 14.72 -20.37
C LEU A 84 23.53 14.69 -21.07
N ASP A 85 23.65 15.42 -22.19
CA ASP A 85 24.89 15.50 -22.97
C ASP A 85 26.04 16.15 -22.19
N LYS A 86 25.72 17.08 -21.28
CA LYS A 86 26.69 17.74 -20.38
C LYS A 86 26.98 16.97 -19.10
N GLY A 87 26.48 15.74 -18.97
CA GLY A 87 26.77 14.87 -17.83
C GLY A 87 26.08 15.26 -16.53
N CYS A 88 24.97 16.01 -16.58
CA CYS A 88 24.14 16.32 -15.41
C CYS A 88 24.92 17.05 -14.29
N GLN A 89 25.63 18.13 -14.65
CA GLN A 89 26.43 18.93 -13.70
C GLN A 89 25.94 20.38 -13.63
N GLY A 90 25.42 20.76 -12.45
CA GLY A 90 25.07 22.13 -12.10
C GLY A 90 23.78 22.66 -12.74
N ILE A 91 23.62 23.97 -12.65
CA ILE A 91 22.54 24.72 -13.30
C ILE A 91 23.05 25.35 -14.59
N VAL A 92 22.23 25.33 -15.63
CA VAL A 92 22.48 26.04 -16.90
C VAL A 92 21.35 27.04 -17.13
N SER A 93 21.69 28.24 -17.62
CA SER A 93 20.76 29.24 -18.13
C SER A 93 20.74 29.23 -19.66
N ALA A 94 19.58 29.56 -20.21
CA ALA A 94 19.11 29.28 -21.55
C ALA A 94 19.41 30.28 -22.65
N ASN A 95 20.11 31.38 -22.39
CA ASN A 95 20.38 32.39 -23.42
C ASN A 95 21.23 31.89 -24.62
N THR A 96 21.69 30.63 -24.60
CA THR A 96 22.52 30.01 -25.64
C THR A 96 21.82 28.97 -26.55
N LEU A 97 20.54 28.63 -26.33
CA LEU A 97 19.81 27.56 -27.07
C LEU A 97 18.55 28.05 -27.83
N SER A 98 18.36 29.36 -27.95
CA SER A 98 17.08 30.03 -28.28
C SER A 98 16.49 29.84 -29.70
N ASN A 99 17.04 28.96 -30.54
CA ASN A 99 16.54 28.76 -31.92
C ASN A 99 15.87 27.41 -32.21
N SER A 100 15.91 26.45 -31.27
CA SER A 100 15.19 25.18 -31.41
C SER A 100 13.95 25.18 -30.51
N ALA A 101 12.79 25.39 -31.12
CA ALA A 101 11.48 25.37 -30.45
C ALA A 101 11.27 24.05 -29.70
N GLY A 102 11.56 24.04 -28.40
CA GLY A 102 11.29 22.90 -27.53
C GLY A 102 9.82 22.83 -27.10
N LEU A 103 9.45 21.72 -26.46
CA LEU A 103 8.10 21.43 -25.95
C LEU A 103 7.50 22.53 -25.05
N LEU A 104 8.37 23.29 -24.37
CA LEU A 104 7.97 24.34 -23.43
C LEU A 104 7.89 25.73 -24.07
N ALA A 105 8.48 25.92 -25.25
CA ALA A 105 8.27 27.13 -26.05
C ALA A 105 6.80 27.23 -26.50
N SER A 106 6.14 26.09 -26.78
CA SER A 106 4.69 26.04 -27.02
C SER A 106 3.85 26.41 -25.79
N PHE A 107 4.45 26.49 -24.60
CA PHE A 107 3.80 26.98 -23.38
C PHE A 107 4.20 28.43 -23.03
N GLY A 108 4.87 29.13 -23.94
CA GLY A 108 5.23 30.54 -23.79
C GLY A 108 6.55 30.81 -23.07
N ALA A 109 7.35 29.77 -22.80
CA ALA A 109 8.67 29.93 -22.20
C ALA A 109 9.69 30.46 -23.23
N GLN A 110 10.36 31.56 -22.89
CA GLN A 110 11.48 32.11 -23.68
C GLN A 110 12.82 31.90 -22.98
N PHE A 111 12.86 32.10 -21.66
CA PHE A 111 14.06 31.86 -20.85
C PHE A 111 13.83 30.62 -19.97
N ALA A 112 14.88 29.85 -19.77
CA ALA A 112 14.88 28.68 -18.89
C ALA A 112 16.14 28.66 -18.04
N ALA A 113 15.99 28.23 -16.79
CA ALA A 113 17.10 27.91 -15.92
C ALA A 113 16.78 26.60 -15.21
N GLY A 114 17.73 25.69 -15.17
CA GLY A 114 17.49 24.40 -14.56
C GLY A 114 18.71 23.51 -14.49
N GLY A 115 18.50 22.30 -14.00
CA GLY A 115 19.51 21.27 -13.92
C GLY A 115 18.86 19.89 -13.90
N VAL A 116 19.55 18.92 -14.47
CA VAL A 116 19.20 17.49 -14.37
C VAL A 116 20.29 16.82 -13.54
N CYS A 117 19.91 16.03 -12.55
CA CYS A 117 20.81 15.24 -11.73
C CYS A 117 20.48 13.75 -11.85
N ARG A 118 21.49 12.91 -11.67
CA ARG A 118 21.33 11.45 -11.65
C ARG A 118 21.04 10.97 -10.24
N VAL A 119 20.02 10.14 -10.09
CA VAL A 119 19.61 9.53 -8.83
C VAL A 119 20.05 8.08 -8.85
N LYS A 120 20.99 7.72 -7.97
CA LYS A 120 21.67 6.42 -7.99
C LYS A 120 20.69 5.26 -7.83
N GLY A 121 20.64 4.37 -8.81
CA GLY A 121 19.77 3.19 -8.77
C GLY A 121 18.28 3.52 -8.92
N ARG A 122 17.94 4.67 -9.52
CA ARG A 122 16.57 5.05 -9.88
C ARG A 122 16.52 5.60 -11.29
N GLY A 123 17.14 6.75 -11.54
CA GLY A 123 17.03 7.41 -12.83
C GLY A 123 17.51 8.84 -12.79
N LEU A 124 16.66 9.77 -13.22
CA LEU A 124 16.99 11.19 -13.34
C LEU A 124 15.99 12.03 -12.56
N SER A 125 16.44 13.19 -12.09
CA SER A 125 15.55 14.22 -11.56
C SER A 125 15.94 15.56 -12.14
N SER A 126 14.96 16.38 -12.47
CA SER A 126 15.20 17.71 -13.00
C SER A 126 14.46 18.76 -12.22
N LEU A 127 15.12 19.90 -12.07
CA LEU A 127 14.56 21.14 -11.60
C LEU A 127 14.68 22.14 -12.74
N CYS A 128 13.56 22.65 -13.24
CA CYS A 128 13.55 23.67 -14.27
C CYS A 128 12.58 24.78 -13.90
N THR A 129 12.96 26.02 -14.20
CA THR A 129 12.09 27.18 -14.12
C THR A 129 12.20 27.96 -15.42
N TYR A 130 11.10 28.61 -15.79
CA TYR A 130 10.93 29.26 -17.07
C TYR A 130 10.39 30.68 -16.87
N ARG A 131 10.71 31.56 -17.81
CA ARG A 131 10.14 32.91 -17.90
C ARG A 131 9.62 33.18 -19.30
N ALA A 132 8.57 33.99 -19.37
CA ALA A 132 7.95 34.41 -20.62
C ALA A 132 8.77 35.48 -21.34
N ALA A 133 8.43 35.71 -22.61
CA ALA A 133 9.06 36.74 -23.45
C ALA A 133 9.00 38.17 -22.89
N THR A 134 8.00 38.43 -22.05
CA THR A 134 7.76 39.74 -21.43
C THR A 134 8.61 39.98 -20.18
N GLN A 135 9.44 39.01 -19.78
CA GLN A 135 10.27 39.07 -18.57
C GLN A 135 11.75 39.10 -18.95
N ASP A 136 12.60 39.58 -18.03
CA ASP A 136 14.04 39.53 -18.19
C ASP A 136 14.60 38.12 -17.90
N ASP A 137 15.77 37.82 -18.48
CA ASP A 137 16.52 36.59 -18.22
C ASP A 137 16.95 36.48 -16.75
N PHE A 138 17.34 35.27 -16.31
CA PHE A 138 17.73 34.99 -14.93
C PHE A 138 19.06 35.65 -14.57
N SER A 139 19.09 36.34 -13.43
CA SER A 139 20.29 36.94 -12.86
C SER A 139 21.23 35.88 -12.27
N ALA A 140 22.51 36.23 -12.13
CA ALA A 140 23.50 35.34 -11.51
C ALA A 140 23.14 34.94 -10.06
N GLN A 141 22.47 35.83 -9.32
CA GLN A 141 22.00 35.54 -7.96
C GLN A 141 20.90 34.48 -7.96
N GLU A 142 19.93 34.58 -8.88
CA GLU A 142 18.85 33.60 -9.01
C GLU A 142 19.40 32.23 -9.45
N ILE A 143 20.34 32.20 -10.40
CA ILE A 143 21.04 30.98 -10.81
C ILE A 143 21.79 30.34 -9.62
N SER A 144 22.40 31.15 -8.75
CA SER A 144 23.03 30.66 -7.52
C SER A 144 22.00 30.02 -6.58
N SER A 145 20.84 30.65 -6.38
CA SER A 145 19.75 30.10 -5.55
C SER A 145 19.17 28.79 -6.12
N LEU A 146 19.03 28.70 -7.44
CA LEU A 146 18.71 27.44 -8.14
C LEU A 146 19.77 26.36 -7.86
N GLY A 147 21.05 26.73 -7.82
CA GLY A 147 22.16 25.84 -7.49
C GLY A 147 22.06 25.23 -6.09
N GLU A 148 21.55 25.98 -5.10
CA GLU A 148 21.33 25.49 -3.74
C GLU A 148 20.22 24.44 -3.68
N VAL A 149 19.16 24.57 -4.48
CA VAL A 149 18.10 23.53 -4.58
C VAL A 149 18.64 22.31 -5.33
N TYR A 150 19.34 22.54 -6.44
CA TYR A 150 19.90 21.49 -7.28
C TYR A 150 20.85 20.57 -6.51
N SER A 151 21.68 21.10 -5.61
CA SER A 151 22.64 20.30 -4.84
C SER A 151 21.95 19.26 -3.93
N GLY A 152 20.76 19.58 -3.41
CA GLY A 152 19.94 18.67 -2.60
C GLY A 152 18.98 17.79 -3.39
N LEU A 153 18.71 18.11 -4.67
CA LEU A 153 17.64 17.50 -5.46
C LEU A 153 17.79 15.97 -5.59
N ALA A 154 19.00 15.47 -5.84
CA ALA A 154 19.23 14.03 -6.00
C ALA A 154 18.97 13.25 -4.71
N ALA A 155 19.39 13.80 -3.56
CA ALA A 155 19.20 13.19 -2.26
C ALA A 155 17.72 13.20 -1.83
N TRP A 156 17.03 14.32 -2.07
CA TRP A 156 15.58 14.40 -1.82
C TRP A 156 14.79 13.46 -2.73
N SER A 157 15.09 13.41 -4.03
CA SER A 157 14.43 12.49 -4.97
C SER A 157 14.58 11.02 -4.55
N GLN A 158 15.79 10.62 -4.16
CA GLN A 158 16.03 9.27 -3.64
C GLN A 158 15.17 8.99 -2.40
N HIS A 159 15.05 9.96 -1.49
CA HIS A 159 14.23 9.85 -0.30
C HIS A 159 12.74 9.71 -0.63
N TYR A 160 12.21 10.57 -1.51
CA TYR A 160 10.82 10.50 -2.00
C TYR A 160 10.51 9.11 -2.58
N TRP A 161 11.37 8.60 -3.47
CA TRP A 161 11.17 7.28 -4.08
C TRP A 161 11.25 6.12 -3.09
N ASN A 162 12.05 6.25 -2.02
CA ASN A 162 12.14 5.24 -0.97
C ASN A 162 10.88 5.25 -0.10
N LEU A 163 10.38 6.42 0.29
CA LEU A 163 9.12 6.53 1.03
C LEU A 163 7.94 6.02 0.21
N LEU A 164 7.82 6.42 -1.07
CA LEU A 164 6.76 5.96 -1.94
C LEU A 164 6.79 4.43 -2.13
N ALA A 165 7.99 3.85 -2.28
CA ALA A 165 8.14 2.40 -2.37
C ALA A 165 7.70 1.69 -1.08
N LEU A 166 8.06 2.21 0.10
CA LEU A 166 7.66 1.67 1.39
C LEU A 166 6.13 1.76 1.60
N GLU A 167 5.51 2.89 1.29
CA GLU A 167 4.06 3.04 1.38
C GLU A 167 3.31 2.13 0.41
N THR A 168 3.79 2.01 -0.83
CA THR A 168 3.21 1.11 -1.83
C THR A 168 3.29 -0.34 -1.36
N GLN A 169 4.45 -0.76 -0.83
CA GLN A 169 4.63 -2.10 -0.29
C GLN A 169 3.72 -2.34 0.92
N ASN A 170 3.61 -1.39 1.84
CA ASN A 170 2.71 -1.48 2.99
C ASN A 170 1.24 -1.59 2.56
N TYR A 171 0.81 -0.80 1.57
CA TYR A 171 -0.53 -0.89 1.02
C TYR A 171 -0.80 -2.27 0.39
N GLN A 172 0.14 -2.80 -0.40
CA GLN A 172 0.03 -4.15 -0.97
C GLN A 172 -0.05 -5.24 0.11
N LEU A 173 0.78 -5.16 1.16
CA LEU A 173 0.72 -6.08 2.29
C LEU A 173 -0.63 -6.01 3.02
N GLN A 174 -1.17 -4.79 3.23
CA GLN A 174 -2.51 -4.63 3.79
C GLN A 174 -3.59 -5.24 2.91
N GLN A 175 -3.50 -5.12 1.59
CA GLN A 175 -4.44 -5.76 0.66
C GLN A 175 -4.37 -7.28 0.73
N LEU A 176 -3.17 -7.86 0.82
CA LEU A 176 -3.00 -9.31 1.02
C LEU A 176 -3.67 -9.78 2.31
N VAL A 177 -3.45 -9.08 3.43
CA VAL A 177 -4.07 -9.45 4.72
C VAL A 177 -5.58 -9.22 4.74
N LYS A 178 -6.09 -8.20 4.02
CA LYS A 178 -7.54 -7.97 3.86
C LYS A 178 -8.22 -9.07 3.07
N ASN A 179 -7.59 -9.54 1.99
CA ASN A 179 -8.15 -10.57 1.12
C ASN A 179 -7.99 -11.98 1.71
N HIS A 180 -7.04 -12.16 2.62
CA HIS A 180 -6.96 -13.39 3.40
C HIS A 180 -8.09 -13.40 4.44
N ASN A 181 -9.06 -14.30 4.28
CA ASN A 181 -10.25 -14.41 5.15
C ASN A 181 -9.94 -14.93 6.57
N LYS A 182 -8.66 -14.89 6.99
CA LYS A 182 -8.18 -15.25 8.32
C LYS A 182 -8.48 -14.09 9.28
N PRO A 183 -9.32 -14.26 10.32
CA PRO A 183 -9.66 -13.18 11.26
C PRO A 183 -8.42 -12.79 12.09
N SER A 184 -7.69 -11.75 11.70
CA SER A 184 -6.44 -11.34 12.33
C SER A 184 -6.37 -9.86 12.70
N ALA A 185 -5.70 -9.59 13.81
CA ALA A 185 -5.31 -8.26 14.26
C ALA A 185 -3.84 -8.24 14.70
N ILE A 186 -3.21 -7.08 14.62
CA ILE A 186 -1.88 -6.82 15.17
C ILE A 186 -2.06 -5.94 16.39
N VAL A 187 -1.60 -6.42 17.54
CA VAL A 187 -1.67 -5.68 18.81
C VAL A 187 -0.28 -5.45 19.41
N ASP A 188 -0.15 -4.44 20.26
CA ASP A 188 1.01 -4.26 21.14
C ASP A 188 0.92 -5.15 22.39
N ASP A 189 1.92 -5.07 23.27
CA ASP A 189 1.99 -5.80 24.54
C ASP A 189 0.90 -5.39 25.55
N LYS A 190 0.17 -4.31 25.29
CA LYS A 190 -0.95 -3.81 26.10
C LYS A 190 -2.32 -4.17 25.51
N GLY A 191 -2.36 -4.69 24.28
CA GLY A 191 -3.58 -5.02 23.55
C GLY A 191 -4.13 -3.88 22.68
N HIS A 192 -3.38 -2.79 22.46
CA HIS A 192 -3.77 -1.78 21.48
C HIS A 192 -3.66 -2.34 20.06
N ILE A 193 -4.74 -2.19 19.30
CA ILE A 193 -4.86 -2.63 17.92
C ILE A 193 -4.15 -1.62 17.01
N HIS A 194 -3.06 -2.04 16.38
CA HIS A 194 -2.39 -1.28 15.31
C HIS A 194 -3.00 -1.57 13.93
N TYR A 195 -3.57 -2.76 13.77
CA TYR A 195 -4.25 -3.18 12.56
C TYR A 195 -5.27 -4.26 12.90
N SER A 196 -6.44 -4.24 12.26
CA SER A 196 -7.37 -5.38 12.23
C SER A 196 -8.03 -5.47 10.87
N ASN A 197 -8.27 -6.70 10.40
CA ASN A 197 -9.04 -6.91 9.18
C ASN A 197 -10.55 -7.03 9.47
N VAL A 198 -11.36 -6.98 8.41
CA VAL A 198 -12.82 -7.02 8.50
C VAL A 198 -13.30 -8.33 9.15
N ALA A 199 -12.65 -9.45 8.84
CA ALA A 199 -12.98 -10.76 9.42
C ALA A 199 -12.75 -10.79 10.94
N PHE A 200 -11.67 -10.20 11.45
CA PHE A 200 -11.41 -10.07 12.89
C PHE A 200 -12.50 -9.26 13.58
N ASN A 201 -12.79 -8.07 13.05
CA ASN A 201 -13.80 -7.17 13.63
C ASN A 201 -15.16 -7.85 13.66
N ARG A 202 -15.53 -8.56 12.59
CA ARG A 202 -16.78 -9.32 12.53
C ARG A 202 -16.89 -10.38 13.65
N ILE A 203 -15.87 -11.22 13.83
CA ILE A 203 -15.91 -12.23 14.91
C ILE A 203 -15.94 -11.56 16.28
N ALA A 204 -15.19 -10.46 16.46
CA ALA A 204 -15.20 -9.71 17.72
C ALA A 204 -16.57 -9.09 18.04
N ASP A 205 -17.30 -8.61 17.01
CA ASP A 205 -18.63 -8.02 17.17
C ASP A 205 -19.74 -9.07 17.37
N GLU A 206 -19.62 -10.23 16.73
CA GLU A 206 -20.58 -11.35 16.83
C GLU A 206 -20.49 -12.10 18.16
N ASN A 207 -19.38 -11.98 18.91
CA ASN A 207 -19.16 -12.70 20.16
C ASN A 207 -19.11 -11.75 21.36
N VAL A 208 -20.09 -11.88 22.27
CA VAL A 208 -20.22 -10.98 23.45
C VAL A 208 -19.04 -11.05 24.41
N GLU A 209 -18.29 -12.14 24.41
CA GLU A 209 -17.10 -12.36 25.23
C GLU A 209 -15.91 -11.47 24.82
N LEU A 210 -15.92 -10.98 23.58
CA LEU A 210 -14.86 -10.18 22.98
C LEU A 210 -15.25 -8.69 22.90
N ARG A 211 -14.25 -7.82 22.89
CA ARG A 211 -14.39 -6.39 22.60
C ARG A 211 -13.20 -5.93 21.75
N ALA A 212 -13.50 -5.43 20.57
CA ALA A 212 -12.54 -4.72 19.72
C ALA A 212 -13.08 -3.30 19.47
N GLY A 213 -12.79 -2.38 20.38
CA GLY A 213 -13.34 -1.03 20.34
C GLY A 213 -12.35 -0.01 20.89
N ASN A 214 -12.44 1.24 20.42
CA ASN A 214 -11.52 2.32 20.80
C ASN A 214 -10.02 1.98 20.56
N GLY A 215 -9.74 1.16 19.55
CA GLY A 215 -8.38 0.72 19.23
C GLY A 215 -7.77 -0.24 20.25
N ILE A 216 -8.57 -0.92 21.09
CA ILE A 216 -8.10 -1.91 22.06
C ILE A 216 -8.86 -3.22 21.88
N PHE A 217 -8.13 -4.34 21.91
CA PHE A 217 -8.70 -5.67 22.02
C PHE A 217 -8.72 -6.14 23.48
N SER A 218 -9.88 -6.60 23.95
CA SER A 218 -10.05 -7.06 25.32
C SER A 218 -11.15 -8.12 25.46
N LEU A 219 -11.11 -8.84 26.57
CA LEU A 219 -12.06 -9.87 26.95
C LEU A 219 -12.98 -9.36 28.07
N GLN A 220 -14.27 -9.71 28.00
CA GLN A 220 -15.25 -9.31 29.02
C GLN A 220 -14.94 -9.91 30.40
N ASN A 221 -14.51 -11.17 30.45
CA ASN A 221 -14.20 -11.85 31.69
C ASN A 221 -12.84 -11.37 32.24
N LYS A 222 -12.82 -10.89 33.49
CA LYS A 222 -11.62 -10.32 34.12
C LYS A 222 -10.46 -11.30 34.26
N GLU A 223 -10.76 -12.57 34.56
CA GLU A 223 -9.73 -13.59 34.73
C GLU A 223 -9.13 -13.99 33.38
N GLN A 224 -9.96 -14.10 32.34
CA GLN A 224 -9.47 -14.28 30.98
C GLN A 224 -8.67 -13.06 30.51
N GLN A 225 -9.12 -11.84 30.79
CA GLN A 225 -8.37 -10.64 30.43
C GLN A 225 -7.00 -10.58 31.12
N ARG A 226 -6.90 -11.06 32.37
CA ARG A 226 -5.62 -11.20 33.08
C ARG A 226 -4.71 -12.21 32.38
N GLN A 227 -5.23 -13.40 32.05
CA GLN A 227 -4.48 -14.43 31.33
C GLN A 227 -4.02 -13.95 29.95
N PHE A 228 -4.87 -13.22 29.22
CA PHE A 228 -4.49 -12.64 27.93
C PHE A 228 -3.33 -11.65 28.06
N LYS A 229 -3.36 -10.77 29.06
CA LYS A 229 -2.25 -9.86 29.37
C LYS A 229 -0.96 -10.60 29.74
N GLU A 230 -1.08 -11.71 30.48
CA GLU A 230 0.07 -12.56 30.83
C GLU A 230 0.68 -13.21 29.60
N ILE A 231 -0.13 -13.66 28.65
CA ILE A 231 0.34 -14.16 27.35
C ILE A 231 1.10 -13.07 26.59
N LEU A 232 0.51 -11.87 26.47
CA LEU A 232 1.16 -10.76 25.77
C LEU A 232 2.49 -10.36 26.41
N ASN A 233 2.53 -10.24 27.74
CA ASN A 233 3.75 -9.93 28.48
C ASN A 233 4.79 -11.06 28.38
N GLY A 234 4.35 -12.32 28.31
CA GLY A 234 5.21 -13.48 28.18
C GLY A 234 6.06 -13.46 26.90
N PHE A 235 5.55 -12.86 25.83
CA PHE A 235 6.31 -12.71 24.57
C PHE A 235 7.55 -11.82 24.70
N ALA A 236 7.68 -11.02 25.77
CA ALA A 236 8.87 -10.22 26.02
C ALA A 236 10.18 -11.02 26.07
N TYR A 237 10.09 -12.33 26.35
CA TYR A 237 11.21 -13.23 26.56
C TYR A 237 11.32 -14.32 25.48
N LEU A 238 10.53 -14.24 24.41
CA LEU A 238 10.45 -15.26 23.37
C LEU A 238 11.04 -14.76 22.03
N LEU A 239 11.36 -15.71 21.14
CA LEU A 239 11.78 -15.42 19.78
C LEU A 239 10.56 -15.21 18.86
N PRO A 240 10.67 -14.37 17.82
CA PRO A 240 9.62 -14.22 16.82
C PRO A 240 9.16 -15.57 16.23
N GLY A 241 7.86 -15.69 15.99
CA GLY A 241 7.20 -16.93 15.59
C GLY A 241 6.71 -17.79 16.76
N ALA A 242 7.13 -17.51 18.00
CA ALA A 242 6.56 -18.15 19.18
C ALA A 242 5.05 -17.89 19.25
N SER A 243 4.29 -18.92 19.62
CA SER A 243 2.83 -18.88 19.64
C SER A 243 2.26 -19.35 20.97
N ALA A 244 1.16 -18.73 21.39
CA ALA A 244 0.38 -19.08 22.56
C ALA A 244 -1.09 -19.20 22.18
N TYR A 245 -1.83 -20.01 22.94
CA TYR A 245 -3.22 -20.34 22.67
C TYR A 245 -4.06 -20.13 23.92
N MET A 246 -5.26 -19.61 23.73
CA MET A 246 -6.20 -19.35 24.80
C MET A 246 -7.62 -19.74 24.38
N SER A 247 -8.28 -20.56 25.19
CA SER A 247 -9.68 -20.92 25.00
C SER A 247 -10.60 -19.92 25.69
N ILE A 248 -11.64 -19.48 24.99
CA ILE A 248 -12.67 -18.58 25.46
C ILE A 248 -14.00 -19.37 25.54
N PRO A 249 -14.36 -19.88 26.72
CA PRO A 249 -15.69 -20.37 27.01
C PRO A 249 -16.78 -19.37 26.59
N ARG A 250 -17.84 -19.88 25.97
CA ARG A 250 -18.99 -19.09 25.48
C ARG A 250 -20.28 -19.51 26.18
N GLN A 251 -21.38 -18.85 25.80
CA GLN A 251 -22.73 -19.23 26.21
C GLN A 251 -23.03 -20.72 25.99
N PRO A 252 -23.97 -21.30 26.78
CA PRO A 252 -24.37 -22.70 26.61
C PRO A 252 -24.76 -23.00 25.16
N ASN A 253 -24.36 -24.19 24.68
CA ASN A 253 -24.56 -24.69 23.30
C ASN A 253 -23.62 -24.12 22.22
N LEU A 254 -22.66 -23.25 22.56
CA LEU A 254 -21.59 -22.84 21.64
C LEU A 254 -20.27 -23.51 22.03
N ARG A 255 -19.51 -23.99 21.05
CA ARG A 255 -18.14 -24.48 21.28
C ARG A 255 -17.23 -23.32 21.72
N PRO A 256 -16.17 -23.54 22.52
CA PRO A 256 -15.26 -22.46 22.90
C PRO A 256 -14.59 -21.79 21.69
N LEU A 257 -14.42 -20.48 21.73
CA LEU A 257 -13.62 -19.75 20.75
C LEU A 257 -12.12 -19.88 21.10
N LEU A 258 -11.26 -20.00 20.09
CA LEU A 258 -9.81 -20.09 20.29
C LEU A 258 -9.15 -18.79 19.84
N ILE A 259 -8.38 -18.18 20.75
CA ILE A 259 -7.47 -17.09 20.45
C ILE A 259 -6.08 -17.68 20.28
N GLN A 260 -5.47 -17.43 19.12
CA GLN A 260 -4.06 -17.70 18.89
C GLN A 260 -3.30 -16.38 18.89
N CYS A 261 -2.24 -16.29 19.67
CA CYS A 261 -1.33 -15.15 19.68
C CYS A 261 0.02 -15.60 19.13
N THR A 262 0.59 -14.89 18.17
CA THR A 262 1.90 -15.20 17.58
C THR A 262 2.79 -13.96 17.58
N LEU A 263 3.98 -14.05 18.18
CA LEU A 263 4.94 -12.95 18.21
C LEU A 263 5.47 -12.65 16.81
N MET A 264 5.35 -11.39 16.39
CA MET A 264 5.86 -10.91 15.12
C MET A 264 7.29 -10.39 15.25
N SER A 265 8.04 -10.43 14.15
CA SER A 265 9.34 -9.76 14.06
C SER A 265 9.13 -8.26 13.87
N GLY A 266 9.58 -7.44 14.83
CA GLY A 266 9.63 -5.98 14.69
C GLY A 266 10.86 -5.49 13.91
N LEU A 267 10.85 -4.21 13.50
CA LEU A 267 12.01 -3.56 12.87
C LEU A 267 13.12 -3.27 13.88
N ASN A 268 12.74 -3.07 15.14
CA ASN A 268 13.65 -2.96 16.26
C ASN A 268 13.33 -4.03 17.32
N ARG A 269 14.31 -4.35 18.17
CA ARG A 269 14.16 -5.40 19.20
C ARG A 269 13.19 -5.03 20.33
N PHE A 270 12.70 -3.79 20.36
CA PHE A 270 11.86 -3.24 21.41
C PHE A 270 10.38 -3.21 21.02
N GLU A 271 10.07 -3.16 19.72
CA GLU A 271 8.73 -3.33 19.19
C GLU A 271 8.30 -4.79 19.29
N ARG A 272 7.21 -5.01 20.03
CA ARG A 272 6.62 -6.32 20.26
C ARG A 272 5.20 -6.29 19.77
N TYR A 273 5.05 -6.60 18.49
CA TYR A 273 3.76 -6.78 17.88
C TYR A 273 3.36 -8.26 17.94
N VAL A 274 2.10 -8.50 18.26
CA VAL A 274 1.53 -9.85 18.36
C VAL A 274 0.40 -9.96 17.35
N GLU A 275 0.46 -10.96 16.47
CA GLU A 275 -0.68 -11.34 15.64
C GLU A 275 -1.68 -12.07 16.55
N VAL A 276 -2.89 -11.53 16.67
CA VAL A 276 -4.02 -12.17 17.33
C VAL A 276 -4.95 -12.71 16.26
N VAL A 277 -5.18 -14.02 16.29
CA VAL A 277 -6.07 -14.72 15.36
C VAL A 277 -7.24 -15.29 16.14
N LEU A 278 -8.46 -14.96 15.70
CA LEU A 278 -9.68 -15.52 16.27
C LEU A 278 -10.13 -16.71 15.44
N ARG A 279 -10.31 -17.86 16.10
CA ARG A 279 -10.82 -19.08 15.50
C ARG A 279 -12.12 -19.45 16.19
N ASP A 280 -13.22 -19.23 15.48
CA ASP A 280 -14.56 -19.53 15.97
C ASP A 280 -15.07 -20.83 15.32
N PRO A 281 -15.29 -21.92 16.09
CA PRO A 281 -15.82 -23.16 15.56
C PRO A 281 -17.27 -23.09 15.02
N GLU A 282 -18.03 -22.06 15.41
CA GLU A 282 -19.41 -21.83 14.94
C GLU A 282 -19.43 -20.94 13.70
N HIS A 283 -18.35 -20.22 13.43
CA HIS A 283 -18.22 -19.47 12.19
C HIS A 283 -18.00 -20.45 11.04
N SER A 284 -19.02 -20.57 10.18
CA SER A 284 -19.03 -21.54 9.09
C SER A 284 -17.94 -21.24 8.09
N PHE A 285 -17.22 -22.28 7.66
CA PHE A 285 -16.41 -22.21 6.45
C PHE A 285 -17.33 -21.83 5.28
N ASN A 286 -17.03 -20.71 4.63
CA ASN A 286 -17.77 -20.24 3.46
C ASN A 286 -16.93 -20.52 2.20
N PRO A 287 -17.08 -21.71 1.57
CA PRO A 287 -16.27 -22.08 0.42
C PRO A 287 -16.56 -21.20 -0.80
N ASP A 288 -15.56 -21.05 -1.65
CA ASP A 288 -15.75 -20.49 -2.98
C ASP A 288 -16.29 -21.57 -3.93
N ILE A 289 -17.62 -21.73 -3.91
CA ILE A 289 -18.32 -22.68 -4.78
C ILE A 289 -18.17 -22.31 -6.26
N GLU A 290 -17.99 -21.03 -6.58
CA GLU A 290 -17.80 -20.58 -7.95
C GLU A 290 -16.40 -20.94 -8.45
N ALA A 291 -15.37 -20.84 -7.61
CA ALA A 291 -14.04 -21.37 -7.92
C ALA A 291 -14.09 -22.87 -8.23
N LEU A 292 -14.80 -23.68 -7.41
CA LEU A 292 -14.98 -25.10 -7.69
C LEU A 292 -15.75 -25.33 -9.01
N ALA A 293 -16.80 -24.54 -9.27
CA ALA A 293 -17.59 -24.65 -10.49
C ALA A 293 -16.85 -24.17 -11.76
N SER A 294 -15.76 -23.41 -11.62
CA SER A 294 -14.88 -23.08 -12.73
C SER A 294 -14.03 -24.27 -13.19
N LEU A 295 -13.79 -25.24 -12.29
CA LEU A 295 -13.00 -26.44 -12.56
C LEU A 295 -13.87 -27.63 -12.97
N TYR A 296 -15.10 -27.70 -12.45
CA TYR A 296 -16.02 -28.81 -12.69
C TYR A 296 -17.38 -28.29 -13.17
N PRO A 297 -18.02 -28.95 -14.16
CA PRO A 297 -19.31 -28.51 -14.70
C PRO A 297 -20.47 -28.80 -13.74
N LEU A 298 -20.55 -28.01 -12.66
CA LEU A 298 -21.58 -28.11 -11.63
C LEU A 298 -22.86 -27.38 -12.06
N THR A 299 -23.99 -28.04 -11.88
CA THR A 299 -25.33 -27.47 -12.05
C THR A 299 -25.68 -26.56 -10.88
N ILE A 300 -26.65 -25.67 -11.07
CA ILE A 300 -27.17 -24.78 -10.00
C ILE A 300 -27.57 -25.60 -8.76
N GLY A 301 -28.27 -26.72 -8.96
CA GLY A 301 -28.73 -27.57 -7.87
C GLY A 301 -27.61 -28.31 -7.12
N GLU A 302 -26.45 -28.53 -7.76
CA GLU A 302 -25.25 -29.07 -7.13
C GLU A 302 -24.51 -27.97 -6.34
N LYS A 303 -24.42 -26.75 -6.88
CA LYS A 303 -23.84 -25.61 -6.16
C LYS A 303 -24.59 -25.33 -4.85
N GLU A 304 -25.93 -25.27 -4.90
CA GLU A 304 -26.78 -25.09 -3.71
C GLU A 304 -26.56 -26.19 -2.67
N LEU A 305 -26.45 -27.44 -3.13
CA LEU A 305 -26.16 -28.57 -2.26
C LEU A 305 -24.81 -28.39 -1.55
N LEU A 306 -23.77 -27.96 -2.26
CA LEU A 306 -22.45 -27.74 -1.69
C LEU A 306 -22.42 -26.61 -0.65
N VAL A 307 -23.16 -25.52 -0.88
CA VAL A 307 -23.31 -24.41 0.08
C VAL A 307 -23.93 -24.90 1.40
N LEU A 308 -24.97 -25.74 1.32
CA LEU A 308 -25.60 -26.27 2.53
C LEU A 308 -24.70 -27.30 3.22
N MET A 309 -24.06 -28.15 2.44
CA MET A 309 -23.13 -29.15 2.94
C MET A 309 -21.93 -28.52 3.67
N SER A 310 -21.37 -27.42 3.15
CA SER A 310 -20.24 -26.72 3.77
C SER A 310 -20.60 -26.03 5.09
N LYS A 311 -21.89 -25.73 5.30
CA LYS A 311 -22.43 -25.24 6.58
C LYS A 311 -22.65 -26.35 7.61
N GLY A 312 -22.37 -27.61 7.24
CA GLY A 312 -22.50 -28.76 8.13
C GLY A 312 -23.89 -29.39 8.18
N TYR A 313 -24.81 -28.99 7.28
CA TYR A 313 -26.13 -29.63 7.19
C TYR A 313 -26.01 -31.09 6.73
N SER A 314 -26.75 -31.99 7.37
CA SER A 314 -26.84 -33.40 6.97
C SER A 314 -27.67 -33.56 5.70
N SER A 315 -27.60 -34.72 5.03
CA SER A 315 -28.45 -34.97 3.85
C SER A 315 -29.95 -34.89 4.15
N ASN A 316 -30.36 -35.14 5.40
CA ASN A 316 -31.75 -35.01 5.83
C ASN A 316 -32.15 -33.53 5.96
N ASP A 317 -31.31 -32.73 6.61
CA ASP A 317 -31.55 -31.29 6.78
C ASP A 317 -31.60 -30.60 5.41
N ILE A 318 -30.71 -30.98 4.49
CA ILE A 318 -30.69 -30.45 3.12
C ILE A 318 -31.95 -30.85 2.36
N ALA A 319 -32.43 -32.07 2.54
CA ALA A 319 -33.66 -32.53 1.90
C ALA A 319 -34.87 -31.73 2.39
N GLU A 320 -34.96 -31.50 3.71
CA GLU A 320 -35.99 -30.67 4.33
C GLU A 320 -35.92 -29.21 3.86
N LEU A 321 -34.74 -28.58 3.94
CA LEU A 321 -34.50 -27.20 3.52
C LEU A 321 -34.82 -26.95 2.04
N ARG A 322 -34.60 -27.95 1.18
CA ARG A 322 -34.88 -27.84 -0.26
C ARG A 322 -36.27 -28.36 -0.66
N GLY A 323 -37.04 -28.95 0.26
CA GLY A 323 -38.34 -29.57 -0.04
C GLY A 323 -38.25 -30.77 -0.98
N VAL A 324 -37.15 -31.53 -0.93
CA VAL A 324 -36.92 -32.72 -1.77
C VAL A 324 -36.80 -33.98 -0.93
N LYS A 325 -36.83 -35.16 -1.57
CA LYS A 325 -36.56 -36.42 -0.86
C LYS A 325 -35.06 -36.55 -0.58
N VAL A 326 -34.71 -37.19 0.54
CA VAL A 326 -33.30 -37.51 0.89
C VAL A 326 -32.59 -38.28 -0.23
N GLU A 327 -33.32 -39.14 -0.95
CA GLU A 327 -32.78 -39.87 -2.10
C GLU A 327 -32.38 -38.94 -3.26
N THR A 328 -33.09 -37.83 -3.45
CA THR A 328 -32.72 -36.79 -4.42
C THR A 328 -31.39 -36.14 -4.01
N VAL A 329 -31.24 -35.77 -2.74
CA VAL A 329 -29.97 -35.22 -2.20
C VAL A 329 -28.81 -36.20 -2.42
N ARG A 330 -29.02 -37.49 -2.12
CA ARG A 330 -28.01 -38.55 -2.34
C ARG A 330 -27.68 -38.74 -3.83
N SER A 331 -28.67 -38.67 -4.70
CA SER A 331 -28.46 -38.73 -6.15
C SER A 331 -27.67 -37.53 -6.67
N THR A 332 -27.98 -36.32 -6.20
CA THR A 332 -27.22 -35.11 -6.52
C THR A 332 -25.78 -35.20 -6.00
N LEU A 333 -25.54 -35.68 -4.78
CA LEU A 333 -24.19 -35.94 -4.24
C LEU A 333 -23.40 -36.92 -5.11
N LYS A 334 -24.02 -38.02 -5.57
CA LYS A 334 -23.39 -38.96 -6.52
C LYS A 334 -23.00 -38.29 -7.83
N GLY A 335 -23.84 -37.36 -8.32
CA GLY A 335 -23.53 -36.53 -9.48
C GLY A 335 -22.27 -35.69 -9.28
N VAL A 336 -22.19 -34.99 -8.13
CA VAL A 336 -21.01 -34.20 -7.76
C VAL A 336 -19.77 -35.08 -7.66
N PHE A 337 -19.83 -36.18 -6.91
CA PHE A 337 -18.73 -37.15 -6.77
C PHE A 337 -18.18 -37.61 -8.12
N LYS A 338 -19.07 -37.95 -9.06
CA LYS A 338 -18.65 -38.35 -10.41
C LYS A 338 -17.97 -37.21 -11.18
N LYS A 339 -18.38 -35.96 -10.98
CA LYS A 339 -17.80 -34.79 -11.67
C LYS A 339 -16.47 -34.36 -11.06
N THR A 340 -16.32 -34.49 -9.75
CA THR A 340 -15.13 -34.05 -9.00
C THR A 340 -14.14 -35.18 -8.72
N ASP A 341 -14.44 -36.40 -9.16
CA ASP A 341 -13.68 -37.62 -8.86
C ASP A 341 -13.49 -37.87 -7.36
N CYS A 342 -14.48 -37.47 -6.55
CA CYS A 342 -14.48 -37.71 -5.11
C CYS A 342 -15.27 -38.98 -4.79
N HIS A 343 -14.81 -39.72 -3.77
CA HIS A 343 -15.39 -40.98 -3.34
C HIS A 343 -16.18 -40.85 -2.03
N SER A 344 -16.06 -39.72 -1.34
CA SER A 344 -16.78 -39.44 -0.11
C SER A 344 -17.11 -37.96 0.07
N GLN A 345 -18.07 -37.69 0.96
CA GLN A 345 -18.41 -36.33 1.37
C GLN A 345 -17.21 -35.63 2.04
N ASN A 346 -16.40 -36.37 2.80
CA ASN A 346 -15.19 -35.82 3.44
C ASN A 346 -14.13 -35.42 2.42
N GLU A 347 -13.91 -36.25 1.39
CA GLU A 347 -12.99 -35.93 0.30
C GLU A 347 -13.44 -34.69 -0.48
N LEU A 348 -14.74 -34.58 -0.74
CA LEU A 348 -15.32 -33.40 -1.37
C LEU A 348 -15.19 -32.15 -0.50
N LEU A 349 -15.34 -32.26 0.83
CA LEU A 349 -15.10 -31.16 1.77
C LEU A 349 -13.61 -30.74 1.79
N LEU A 350 -12.68 -31.69 1.76
CA LEU A 350 -11.24 -31.41 1.66
C LEU A 350 -10.88 -30.74 0.34
N LEU A 351 -11.48 -31.19 -0.77
CA LEU A 351 -11.32 -30.56 -2.08
C LEU A 351 -11.83 -29.12 -2.06
N LEU A 352 -13.03 -28.89 -1.51
CA LEU A 352 -13.60 -27.56 -1.30
C LEU A 352 -12.67 -26.66 -0.48
N GLN A 353 -12.10 -27.18 0.62
CA GLN A 353 -11.14 -26.46 1.46
C GLN A 353 -9.82 -26.15 0.77
N SER A 354 -9.39 -26.96 -0.22
CA SER A 354 -8.15 -26.73 -0.95
C SER A 354 -8.29 -25.71 -2.09
N ILE A 355 -9.52 -25.49 -2.56
CA ILE A 355 -9.83 -24.62 -3.70
C ILE A 355 -10.34 -23.25 -3.23
N SER A 356 -10.94 -23.19 -2.04
CA SER A 356 -11.37 -21.93 -1.39
C SER A 356 -10.22 -21.32 -0.60
#